data_AF-A0A4Q6BU34-F1
#
_entry.id   AF-A0A4Q6BU34-F1
#
_cell.length_a   1.000
_cell.length_b   1.000
_cell.length_c   1.000
_cell.angle_alpha   90.00
_cell.angle_beta   90.00
_cell.angle_gamma   90.00
#
_symmetry.space_group_name_H-M   'P 1'
#
loop_
_entity.id
_entity.type
_entity.pdbx_description
1 polymer ?
#
loop_
_entity_poly.entity_id
_entity_poly.type
_entity_poly.pdbx_seq_one_letter_code
_entity_poly.pdbx_strand_id
1 'polypeptide(L)'
;LYAAQAEQAFALVAPAFGVWPKKTVLIVDDGTDLSNGSAMAWPYPTITAYPVLPLSGDVVGEYGDWGLELLTHEYTHILNFEPATGIFKPLRWVFGSIVRPNALLPRWYSEGLAVEMETRTSKFGRLRSASFLSIARAMVEEGSLRKEDIGRINESIPEWPGGNRPYLMGALVWDEITRRGGDKIIGELNLAYSRSLPFLIDRPLKARLGVDYATLLSSVYDRVEKRAGEQIETIRNAGTPKVERVAQEGYFGQAPSISPDGQKLAFVARAHNIPNYIVLKNRGDEKKSFAGVDGVKLIESSDINRITWLPESNAFIYDSVDSFGHYYSYSDLYRCDLKFEKDEEPKCKTKRLTRGLRAREPSLSADAKTIAFIQNTPGSTRLVSSRVDGSSVRLLYQPPIQTRVSQPTFLSPEEVVFSERRGDGRELLKL
;
A
#
# COMPACT_ATOMS: atom_id res chain seq x y z
N LEU A 1 -21.68 -2.53 -7.72
CA LEU A 1 -20.89 -2.68 -6.48
C LEU A 1 -20.37 -1.32 -5.99
N TYR A 2 -19.37 -0.72 -6.65
CA TYR A 2 -18.74 0.53 -6.20
C TYR A 2 -19.71 1.70 -6.02
N ALA A 3 -20.74 1.84 -6.86
CA ALA A 3 -21.78 2.86 -6.65
C ALA A 3 -22.53 2.68 -5.32
N ALA A 4 -22.88 1.44 -4.95
CA ALA A 4 -23.55 1.17 -3.66
C ALA A 4 -22.60 1.38 -2.48
N GLN A 5 -21.34 0.96 -2.62
CA GLN A 5 -20.30 1.21 -1.60
C GLN A 5 -20.01 2.71 -1.43
N ALA A 6 -20.16 3.52 -2.48
CA ALA A 6 -19.99 4.98 -2.42
C ALA A 6 -21.12 5.64 -1.63
N GLU A 7 -22.37 5.24 -1.85
CA GLU A 7 -23.51 5.70 -1.05
C GLU A 7 -23.35 5.28 0.43
N GLN A 8 -22.88 4.06 0.68
CA GLN A 8 -22.61 3.58 2.03
C GLN A 8 -21.46 4.35 2.71
N ALA A 9 -20.35 4.56 2.00
CA ALA A 9 -19.22 5.36 2.49
C ALA A 9 -19.68 6.78 2.86
N PHE A 10 -20.46 7.42 1.99
CA PHE A 10 -21.05 8.73 2.28
C PHE A 10 -21.91 8.71 3.54
N ALA A 11 -22.81 7.72 3.67
CA ALA A 11 -23.68 7.59 4.84
C ALA A 11 -22.90 7.39 6.15
N LEU A 12 -21.75 6.72 6.09
CA LEU A 12 -20.87 6.50 7.25
C LEU A 12 -20.08 7.75 7.64
N VAL A 13 -19.55 8.49 6.67
CA VAL A 13 -18.63 9.61 6.95
C VAL A 13 -19.31 10.98 7.07
N ALA A 14 -20.39 11.23 6.32
CA ALA A 14 -21.07 12.54 6.30
C ALA A 14 -21.50 13.07 7.67
N PRO A 15 -22.01 12.24 8.61
CA PRO A 15 -22.41 12.71 9.93
C PRO A 15 -21.27 13.35 10.73
N ALA A 16 -20.02 12.90 10.56
CA ALA A 16 -18.86 13.45 11.27
C ALA A 16 -18.49 14.86 10.79
N PHE A 17 -18.83 15.21 9.55
CA PHE A 17 -18.45 16.48 8.92
C PHE A 17 -19.55 17.53 8.94
N GLY A 18 -20.82 17.14 8.77
CA GLY A 18 -21.98 18.03 8.79
C GLY A 18 -22.15 18.97 7.60
N VAL A 19 -21.19 19.00 6.66
CA VAL A 19 -21.23 19.78 5.42
C VAL A 19 -20.66 18.94 4.29
N TRP A 20 -21.36 18.89 3.16
CA TRP A 20 -21.00 18.08 1.99
C TRP A 20 -21.43 18.75 0.68
N PRO A 21 -20.77 18.42 -0.45
CA PRO A 21 -21.14 18.97 -1.75
C PRO A 21 -22.50 18.41 -2.20
N LYS A 22 -23.20 19.16 -3.08
CA LYS A 22 -24.46 18.69 -3.68
C LYS A 22 -24.30 17.45 -4.56
N LYS A 23 -23.13 17.28 -5.18
CA LYS A 23 -22.79 16.19 -6.10
C LYS A 23 -21.31 15.87 -5.96
N THR A 24 -21.01 14.58 -6.03
CA THR A 24 -19.65 14.03 -6.15
C THR A 24 -19.64 13.10 -7.36
N VAL A 25 -18.66 13.28 -8.25
CA VAL A 25 -18.48 12.39 -9.41
C VAL A 25 -17.67 11.18 -8.95
N LEU A 26 -18.13 9.98 -9.28
CA LEU A 26 -17.39 8.73 -9.09
C LEU A 26 -16.94 8.19 -10.44
N ILE A 27 -15.63 8.05 -10.62
CA ILE A 27 -14.99 7.39 -11.75
C ILE A 27 -14.49 6.03 -11.25
N VAL A 28 -14.96 4.95 -11.87
CA VAL A 28 -14.41 3.60 -11.64
C VAL A 28 -13.54 3.28 -12.84
N ASP A 29 -12.24 3.21 -12.62
CA ASP A 29 -11.25 3.06 -13.68
C ASP A 29 -10.52 1.72 -13.55
N ASP A 30 -10.81 0.81 -14.47
CA ASP A 30 -10.13 -0.50 -14.58
C ASP A 30 -8.89 -0.43 -15.48
N GLY A 31 -8.36 0.77 -15.70
CA GLY A 31 -7.23 1.05 -16.59
C GLY A 31 -5.88 0.53 -16.10
N THR A 32 -5.79 0.11 -14.84
CA THR A 32 -4.54 -0.24 -14.17
C THR A 32 -4.68 -1.49 -13.30
N ASP A 33 -3.56 -2.18 -13.07
CA ASP A 33 -3.42 -3.28 -12.10
C ASP A 33 -2.80 -2.85 -10.76
N LEU A 34 -2.65 -1.55 -10.54
CA LEU A 34 -2.20 -0.98 -9.28
C LEU A 34 -3.39 -0.60 -8.40
N SER A 35 -3.42 -1.09 -7.16
CA SER A 35 -4.45 -0.70 -6.19
C SER A 35 -4.22 0.73 -5.71
N ASN A 36 -5.15 1.63 -6.03
CA ASN A 36 -5.14 3.00 -5.54
C ASN A 36 -6.51 3.69 -5.71
N GLY A 37 -6.62 4.88 -5.15
CA GLY A 37 -7.72 5.82 -5.39
C GLY A 37 -7.21 7.25 -5.40
N SER A 38 -8.11 8.18 -5.73
CA SER A 38 -7.85 9.59 -5.52
C SER A 38 -9.15 10.38 -5.32
N ALA A 39 -9.07 11.41 -4.50
CA ALA A 39 -10.10 12.41 -4.32
C ALA A 39 -9.57 13.77 -4.78
N MET A 40 -10.26 14.37 -5.75
CA MET A 40 -9.94 15.70 -6.25
C MET A 40 -11.03 16.69 -5.84
N ALA A 41 -10.58 17.83 -5.32
CA ALA A 41 -11.44 18.94 -4.96
C ALA A 41 -11.76 19.84 -6.17
N TRP A 42 -10.86 19.89 -7.15
CA TRP A 42 -10.90 20.76 -8.32
C TRP A 42 -10.87 19.97 -9.63
N PRO A 43 -11.60 20.42 -10.67
CA PRO A 43 -12.52 21.57 -10.68
C PRO A 43 -13.84 21.30 -9.93
N TYR A 44 -14.20 20.03 -9.72
CA TYR A 44 -15.36 19.59 -8.94
C TYR A 44 -15.02 18.34 -8.13
N PRO A 45 -15.75 18.07 -7.02
CA PRO A 45 -15.57 16.87 -6.21
C PRO A 45 -15.62 15.60 -7.06
N THR A 46 -14.48 14.93 -7.17
CA THR A 46 -14.34 13.72 -7.97
C THR A 46 -13.59 12.68 -7.18
N ILE A 47 -14.11 11.47 -7.13
CA ILE A 47 -13.43 10.30 -6.62
C ILE A 47 -13.13 9.41 -7.82
N THR A 48 -11.87 9.03 -7.99
CA THR A 48 -11.45 7.98 -8.91
C THR A 48 -11.04 6.76 -8.09
N ALA A 49 -11.70 5.63 -8.32
CA ALA A 49 -11.40 4.37 -7.65
C ALA A 49 -10.92 3.33 -8.67
N TYR A 50 -9.75 2.73 -8.41
CA TYR A 50 -9.29 1.58 -9.18
C TYR A 50 -9.83 0.31 -8.53
N PRO A 51 -10.61 -0.53 -9.25
CA PRO A 51 -11.22 -1.73 -8.71
C PRO A 51 -10.21 -2.88 -8.64
N VAL A 52 -9.04 -2.62 -8.06
CA VAL A 52 -7.93 -3.57 -7.92
C VAL A 52 -7.75 -3.87 -6.44
N LEU A 53 -7.76 -5.16 -6.07
CA LEU A 53 -7.54 -5.56 -4.69
C LEU A 53 -6.04 -5.44 -4.32
N PRO A 54 -5.70 -4.80 -3.19
CA PRO A 54 -4.32 -4.69 -2.73
C PRO A 54 -3.65 -6.04 -2.49
N LEU A 55 -2.33 -6.09 -2.66
CA LEU A 55 -1.51 -7.24 -2.32
C LEU A 55 -1.56 -7.52 -0.82
N SER A 56 -1.28 -8.77 -0.43
CA SER A 56 -1.22 -9.14 0.99
C SER A 56 -0.10 -8.43 1.76
N GLY A 57 0.99 -8.07 1.06
CA GLY A 57 2.12 -7.33 1.64
C GLY A 57 1.92 -5.83 1.74
N ASP A 58 0.87 -5.27 1.13
CA ASP A 58 0.64 -3.83 1.15
C ASP A 58 0.21 -3.34 2.53
N VAL A 59 0.54 -2.08 2.85
CA VAL A 59 0.08 -1.42 4.09
C VAL A 59 -1.44 -1.26 4.18
N VAL A 60 -2.12 -1.37 3.04
CA VAL A 60 -3.59 -1.39 2.92
C VAL A 60 -4.12 -2.82 2.73
N GLY A 61 -3.27 -3.84 2.78
CA GLY A 61 -3.61 -5.24 2.49
C GLY A 61 -4.45 -5.95 3.55
N GLU A 62 -4.58 -5.39 4.75
CA GLU A 62 -5.37 -5.90 5.87
C GLU A 62 -6.76 -5.23 5.99
N TYR A 63 -7.44 -5.00 4.86
CA TYR A 63 -8.79 -4.41 4.79
C TYR A 63 -9.90 -5.41 5.13
N GLY A 64 -11.08 -4.92 5.52
CA GLY A 64 -12.30 -5.74 5.62
C GLY A 64 -13.00 -5.88 4.28
N ASP A 65 -13.61 -4.78 3.82
CA ASP A 65 -14.17 -4.62 2.48
C ASP A 65 -13.36 -3.51 1.78
N TRP A 66 -12.57 -3.89 0.77
CA TRP A 66 -11.66 -2.96 0.10
C TRP A 66 -12.40 -1.80 -0.56
N GLY A 67 -13.45 -2.11 -1.35
CA GLY A 67 -14.19 -1.08 -2.07
C GLY A 67 -14.83 -0.07 -1.12
N LEU A 68 -15.40 -0.53 0.00
CA LEU A 68 -15.96 0.35 1.02
C LEU A 68 -14.89 1.17 1.74
N GLU A 69 -13.78 0.57 2.16
CA GLU A 69 -12.71 1.27 2.88
C GLU A 69 -11.99 2.29 2.00
N LEU A 70 -11.70 1.94 0.74
CA LEU A 70 -11.16 2.88 -0.24
C LEU A 70 -12.10 4.08 -0.43
N LEU A 71 -13.39 3.83 -0.68
CA LEU A 71 -14.35 4.91 -0.89
C LEU A 71 -14.58 5.75 0.36
N THR A 72 -14.49 5.15 1.56
CA THR A 72 -14.53 5.87 2.84
C THR A 72 -13.34 6.81 2.98
N HIS A 73 -12.15 6.36 2.61
CA HIS A 73 -10.94 7.19 2.57
C HIS A 73 -11.13 8.38 1.63
N GLU A 74 -11.49 8.13 0.37
CA GLU A 74 -11.61 9.18 -0.64
C GLU A 74 -12.77 10.15 -0.35
N TYR A 75 -13.91 9.65 0.15
CA TYR A 75 -15.00 10.54 0.57
C TYR A 75 -14.61 11.43 1.75
N THR A 76 -13.77 10.94 2.66
CA THR A 76 -13.27 11.75 3.78
C THR A 76 -12.53 12.98 3.27
N HIS A 77 -11.69 12.83 2.24
CA HIS A 77 -11.05 13.97 1.56
C HIS A 77 -12.07 14.93 0.96
N ILE A 78 -13.06 14.43 0.22
CA ILE A 78 -14.12 15.27 -0.38
C ILE A 78 -14.85 16.12 0.68
N LEU A 79 -15.21 15.50 1.81
CA LEU A 79 -15.90 16.20 2.90
C LEU A 79 -14.98 17.13 3.69
N ASN A 80 -13.70 16.77 3.83
CA ASN A 80 -12.70 17.64 4.44
C ASN A 80 -12.54 18.94 3.61
N PHE A 81 -12.52 18.85 2.28
CA PHE A 81 -12.32 20.00 1.40
C PHE A 81 -13.56 20.88 1.19
N GLU A 82 -14.74 20.43 1.61
CA GLU A 82 -15.98 21.09 1.21
C GLU A 82 -16.24 22.44 1.88
N PRO A 83 -16.11 22.61 3.21
CA PRO A 83 -16.54 23.84 3.84
C PRO A 83 -15.67 25.03 3.42
N ALA A 84 -16.31 26.20 3.25
CA ALA A 84 -15.66 27.49 3.07
C ALA A 84 -16.46 28.54 3.85
N THR A 85 -15.90 29.01 4.96
CA THR A 85 -16.59 29.92 5.88
C THR A 85 -15.80 31.22 6.09
N GLY A 86 -16.37 32.18 6.83
CA GLY A 86 -15.74 33.49 7.04
C GLY A 86 -15.49 34.22 5.73
N ILE A 87 -14.27 34.72 5.53
CA ILE A 87 -13.84 35.44 4.31
C ILE A 87 -13.93 34.58 3.04
N PHE A 88 -13.86 33.25 3.16
CA PHE A 88 -13.95 32.36 2.01
C PHE A 88 -15.37 32.15 1.50
N LYS A 89 -16.41 32.45 2.31
CA LYS A 89 -17.80 32.35 1.87
C LYS A 89 -18.13 33.29 0.70
N PRO A 90 -17.85 34.62 0.77
CA PRO A 90 -18.05 35.50 -0.38
C PRO A 90 -17.10 35.14 -1.54
N LEU A 91 -15.85 34.75 -1.26
CA LEU A 91 -14.93 34.32 -2.32
C LEU A 91 -15.47 33.10 -3.09
N ARG A 92 -16.02 32.10 -2.39
CA ARG A 92 -16.64 30.92 -3.01
C ARG A 92 -17.88 31.27 -3.83
N TRP A 93 -18.63 32.30 -3.45
CA TRP A 93 -19.75 32.79 -4.25
C TRP A 93 -19.28 33.39 -5.58
N VAL A 94 -18.16 34.14 -5.58
CA VAL A 94 -17.59 34.74 -6.80
C VAL A 94 -16.86 33.72 -7.67
N PHE A 95 -15.96 32.93 -7.07
CA PHE A 95 -15.03 32.06 -7.79
C PHE A 95 -15.46 30.59 -7.81
N GLY A 96 -16.61 30.26 -7.23
CA GLY A 96 -17.17 28.92 -7.25
C GLY A 96 -16.33 27.88 -6.50
N SER A 97 -16.32 26.64 -7.02
CA SER A 97 -15.70 25.46 -6.42
C SER A 97 -14.17 25.51 -6.28
N ILE A 98 -13.52 26.55 -6.81
CA ILE A 98 -12.07 26.77 -6.64
C ILE A 98 -11.74 27.14 -5.19
N VAL A 99 -12.67 27.76 -4.47
CA VAL A 99 -12.42 28.20 -3.08
C VAL A 99 -12.68 27.06 -2.10
N ARG A 100 -11.60 26.34 -1.76
CA ARG A 100 -11.56 25.22 -0.81
C ARG A 100 -10.38 25.35 0.16
N PRO A 101 -10.52 26.10 1.26
CA PRO A 101 -9.41 26.40 2.16
C PRO A 101 -8.76 25.14 2.75
N ASN A 102 -9.58 24.15 3.10
CA ASN A 102 -9.11 22.90 3.70
C ASN A 102 -8.28 22.03 2.75
N ALA A 103 -8.39 22.24 1.43
CA ALA A 103 -7.54 21.55 0.46
C ALA A 103 -6.05 21.97 0.55
N LEU A 104 -5.75 23.04 1.30
CA LEU A 104 -4.39 23.52 1.57
C LEU A 104 -3.87 23.10 2.95
N LEU A 105 -4.59 22.22 3.66
CA LEU A 105 -4.10 21.67 4.93
C LEU A 105 -2.91 20.75 4.69
N PRO A 106 -2.03 20.58 5.70
CA PRO A 106 -0.90 19.66 5.61
C PRO A 106 -1.33 18.25 5.20
N ARG A 107 -0.49 17.56 4.45
CA ARG A 107 -0.78 16.21 3.94
C ARG A 107 -1.00 15.21 5.07
N TRP A 108 -0.22 15.28 6.15
CA TRP A 108 -0.44 14.41 7.30
C TRP A 108 -1.83 14.61 7.92
N TYR A 109 -2.39 15.82 7.83
CA TYR A 109 -3.71 16.13 8.40
C TYR A 109 -4.81 15.48 7.56
N SER A 110 -4.81 15.67 6.25
CA SER A 110 -5.84 15.12 5.36
C SER A 110 -5.74 13.59 5.27
N GLU A 111 -4.55 13.06 5.05
CA GLU A 111 -4.33 11.61 4.95
C GLU A 111 -4.57 10.91 6.28
N GLY A 112 -4.11 11.50 7.38
CA GLY A 112 -4.35 11.00 8.72
C GLY A 112 -5.83 10.97 9.08
N LEU A 113 -6.58 12.02 8.73
CA LEU A 113 -8.04 12.07 8.95
C LEU A 113 -8.75 10.95 8.19
N ALA A 114 -8.36 10.74 6.94
CA ALA A 114 -8.94 9.71 6.10
C ALA A 114 -8.66 8.29 6.63
N VAL A 115 -7.42 8.01 7.07
CA VAL A 115 -7.06 6.74 7.74
C VAL A 115 -7.84 6.53 9.04
N GLU A 116 -8.05 7.60 9.79
CA GLU A 116 -8.74 7.56 11.06
C GLU A 116 -10.26 7.32 10.85
N MET A 117 -10.84 7.94 9.82
CA MET A 117 -12.23 7.67 9.40
C MET A 117 -12.43 6.25 8.86
N GLU A 118 -11.49 5.69 8.08
CA GLU A 118 -11.50 4.26 7.71
C GLU A 118 -11.66 3.38 8.94
N THR A 119 -10.82 3.62 9.94
CA THR A 119 -10.78 2.80 11.14
C THR A 119 -12.04 2.99 11.97
N ARG A 120 -12.55 4.21 12.13
CA ARG A 120 -13.78 4.43 12.90
C ARG A 120 -15.00 3.77 12.29
N THR A 121 -15.10 3.78 10.96
CA THR A 121 -16.32 3.38 10.24
C THR A 121 -16.30 1.94 9.75
N SER A 122 -15.13 1.28 9.74
CA SER A 122 -14.97 -0.15 9.48
C SER A 122 -14.68 -0.94 10.76
N LYS A 123 -14.89 -2.25 10.73
CA LYS A 123 -14.35 -3.19 11.74
C LYS A 123 -12.85 -3.41 11.58
N PHE A 124 -12.28 -3.01 10.43
CA PHE A 124 -10.86 -3.09 10.09
C PHE A 124 -10.26 -1.67 10.01
N GLY A 125 -9.53 -1.33 8.97
CA GLY A 125 -8.83 -0.04 8.84
C GLY A 125 -7.42 -0.05 9.45
N ARG A 126 -6.57 0.83 8.93
CA ARG A 126 -5.12 0.76 9.15
C ARG A 126 -4.70 0.97 10.61
N LEU A 127 -5.44 1.71 11.44
CA LEU A 127 -5.13 1.81 12.88
C LEU A 127 -5.45 0.53 13.68
N ARG A 128 -6.05 -0.49 13.05
CA ARG A 128 -6.17 -1.86 13.59
C ARG A 128 -5.28 -2.87 12.89
N SER A 129 -4.55 -2.45 11.84
CA SER A 129 -3.67 -3.32 11.08
C SER A 129 -2.37 -3.60 11.84
N ALA A 130 -2.02 -4.88 11.94
CA ALA A 130 -0.77 -5.30 12.57
C ALA A 130 0.43 -4.88 11.72
N SER A 131 0.35 -5.04 10.38
CA SER A 131 1.40 -4.61 9.46
C SER A 131 1.62 -3.09 9.48
N PHE A 132 0.55 -2.28 9.41
CA PHE A 132 0.65 -0.82 9.44
C PHE A 132 1.25 -0.29 10.75
N LEU A 133 0.77 -0.78 11.90
CA LEU A 133 1.29 -0.36 13.21
C LEU A 133 2.69 -0.92 13.50
N SER A 134 3.11 -1.99 12.81
CA SER A 134 4.46 -2.53 12.96
C SER A 134 5.53 -1.54 12.52
N ILE A 135 5.22 -0.61 11.60
CA ILE A 135 6.12 0.47 11.17
C ILE A 135 6.48 1.36 12.36
N ALA A 136 5.49 1.80 13.14
CA ALA A 136 5.74 2.62 14.33
C ALA A 136 6.54 1.85 15.38
N ARG A 137 6.26 0.56 15.58
CA ARG A 137 7.04 -0.30 16.48
C ARG A 137 8.50 -0.42 16.04
N ALA A 138 8.76 -0.62 14.74
CA ALA A 138 10.11 -0.67 14.20
C ALA A 138 10.86 0.65 14.41
N MET A 139 10.18 1.79 14.22
CA MET A 139 10.77 3.10 14.50
C MET A 139 11.10 3.33 15.98
N VAL A 140 10.31 2.75 16.90
CA VAL A 140 10.64 2.75 18.34
C VAL A 140 11.86 1.87 18.60
N GLU A 141 11.89 0.66 18.04
CA GLU A 141 13.03 -0.26 18.20
C GLU A 141 14.35 0.33 17.68
N GLU A 142 14.30 1.09 16.59
CA GLU A 142 15.45 1.79 16.00
C GLU A 142 15.77 3.14 16.67
N GLY A 143 14.95 3.61 17.63
CA GLY A 143 15.11 4.93 18.24
C GLY A 143 14.93 6.10 17.26
N SER A 144 14.16 5.90 16.19
CA SER A 144 13.96 6.88 15.11
C SER A 144 12.62 7.63 15.21
N LEU A 145 11.64 7.14 15.99
CA LEU A 145 10.30 7.74 16.08
C LEU A 145 10.33 9.24 16.41
N ARG A 146 11.08 9.65 17.45
CA ARG A 146 11.15 11.04 17.89
C ARG A 146 11.92 11.98 16.96
N LYS A 147 12.52 11.47 15.88
CA LYS A 147 13.11 12.31 14.83
C LYS A 147 12.04 12.95 13.95
N GLU A 148 10.81 12.43 13.97
CA GLU A 148 9.71 12.92 13.15
C GLU A 148 8.96 14.06 13.86
N ASP A 149 9.13 15.29 13.38
CA ASP A 149 8.35 16.46 13.84
C ASP A 149 7.18 16.77 12.89
N ILE A 150 6.35 17.77 13.23
CA ILE A 150 5.18 18.17 12.42
C ILE A 150 5.54 18.53 10.97
N GLY A 151 6.73 19.10 10.76
CA GLY A 151 7.23 19.41 9.43
C GLY A 151 7.59 18.14 8.67
N ARG A 152 8.42 17.28 9.26
CA ARG A 152 8.86 16.03 8.61
C ARG A 152 7.72 15.10 8.28
N ILE A 153 6.70 15.00 9.14
CA ILE A 153 5.55 14.12 8.86
C ILE A 153 4.70 14.60 7.68
N ASN A 154 4.79 15.87 7.30
CA ASN A 154 4.15 16.41 6.11
C ASN A 154 4.87 16.01 4.80
N GLU A 155 6.19 15.84 4.87
CA GLU A 155 7.06 15.77 3.69
C GLU A 155 7.21 14.36 3.12
N SER A 156 7.51 14.30 1.82
CA SER A 156 7.87 13.05 1.13
C SER A 156 9.39 12.83 1.19
N ILE A 157 9.89 12.47 2.37
CA ILE A 157 11.31 12.22 2.59
C ILE A 157 11.65 10.79 2.14
N PRO A 158 12.69 10.57 1.31
CA PRO A 158 13.11 9.26 0.83
C PRO A 158 13.84 8.42 1.89
N GLU A 159 13.47 8.57 3.16
CA GLU A 159 13.93 7.77 4.29
C GLU A 159 12.73 6.98 4.82
N TRP A 160 12.96 5.74 5.29
CA TRP A 160 11.94 4.94 5.96
C TRP A 160 11.18 5.77 7.02
N PRO A 161 9.84 5.74 7.09
CA PRO A 161 8.91 4.87 6.35
C PRO A 161 8.43 5.42 4.99
N GLY A 162 9.12 6.43 4.44
CA GLY A 162 8.87 6.99 3.12
C GLY A 162 7.47 7.59 2.99
N GLY A 163 6.76 7.20 1.93
CA GLY A 163 5.41 7.70 1.62
C GLY A 163 4.34 7.36 2.68
N ASN A 164 4.61 6.40 3.57
CA ASN A 164 3.68 6.05 4.66
C ASN A 164 3.68 7.07 5.80
N ARG A 165 4.70 7.93 5.88
CA ARG A 165 4.88 8.89 6.98
C ARG A 165 3.64 9.77 7.26
N PRO A 166 3.05 10.49 6.28
CA PRO A 166 1.85 11.31 6.55
C PRO A 166 0.63 10.49 6.94
N TYR A 167 0.48 9.27 6.42
CA TYR A 167 -0.64 8.39 6.76
C TYR A 167 -0.50 7.87 8.19
N LEU A 168 0.66 7.30 8.54
CA LEU A 168 0.88 6.68 9.84
C LEU A 168 0.87 7.71 10.97
N MET A 169 1.71 8.75 10.86
CA MET A 169 1.82 9.74 11.93
C MET A 169 0.57 10.61 12.00
N GLY A 170 0.00 10.97 10.85
CA GLY A 170 -1.27 11.69 10.79
C GLY A 170 -2.42 10.92 11.44
N ALA A 171 -2.55 9.62 11.17
CA ALA A 171 -3.59 8.79 11.76
C ALA A 171 -3.42 8.66 13.27
N LEU A 172 -2.18 8.48 13.76
CA LEU A 172 -1.90 8.41 15.20
C LEU A 172 -2.21 9.74 15.91
N VAL A 173 -1.96 10.87 15.25
CA VAL A 173 -2.36 12.20 15.74
C VAL A 173 -3.88 12.33 15.78
N TRP A 174 -4.58 11.96 14.71
CA TRP A 174 -6.05 12.03 14.66
C TRP A 174 -6.75 11.08 15.65
N ASP A 175 -6.19 9.89 15.88
CA ASP A 175 -6.63 8.99 16.94
C ASP A 175 -6.56 9.68 18.31
N GLU A 176 -5.51 10.45 18.58
CA GLU A 176 -5.41 11.22 19.82
C GLU A 176 -6.34 12.44 19.87
N ILE A 177 -6.51 13.15 18.74
CA ILE A 177 -7.48 14.26 18.63
C ILE A 177 -8.88 13.76 19.01
N THR A 178 -9.28 12.62 18.47
CA THR A 178 -10.62 12.07 18.65
C THR A 178 -10.81 11.43 20.02
N ARG A 179 -9.76 10.82 20.61
CA ARG A 179 -9.76 10.42 22.02
C ARG A 179 -9.97 11.59 22.99
N ARG A 180 -9.37 12.76 22.72
CA ARG A 180 -9.48 13.95 23.58
C ARG A 180 -10.74 14.77 23.34
N GLY A 181 -11.12 14.93 22.07
CA GLY A 181 -12.20 15.82 21.63
C GLY A 181 -13.56 15.15 21.42
N GLY A 182 -13.63 13.82 21.45
CA GLY A 182 -14.86 13.06 21.21
C GLY A 182 -15.39 13.17 19.79
N ASP A 183 -16.59 12.66 19.55
CA ASP A 183 -17.13 12.43 18.20
C ASP A 183 -17.33 13.69 17.36
N LYS A 184 -17.52 14.86 18.00
CA LYS A 184 -17.80 16.13 17.30
C LYS A 184 -16.55 16.84 16.81
N ILE A 185 -15.37 16.45 17.29
CA ILE A 185 -14.13 17.21 17.06
C ILE A 185 -13.77 17.32 15.57
N ILE A 186 -14.10 16.28 14.78
CA ILE A 186 -13.82 16.22 13.34
C ILE A 186 -14.54 17.37 12.62
N GLY A 187 -15.88 17.43 12.74
CA GLY A 187 -16.68 18.49 12.12
C GLY A 187 -16.34 19.88 12.67
N GLU A 188 -16.07 19.98 13.97
CA GLU A 188 -15.68 21.25 14.59
C GLU A 188 -14.35 21.79 14.07
N LEU A 189 -13.33 20.94 13.93
CA LEU A 189 -12.05 21.30 13.33
C LEU A 189 -12.20 21.58 11.83
N ASN A 190 -12.95 20.75 11.10
CA ASN A 190 -13.18 20.94 9.68
C ASN A 190 -13.79 22.32 9.36
N LEU A 191 -14.81 22.72 10.13
CA LEU A 191 -15.42 24.04 10.03
C LEU A 191 -14.49 25.16 10.51
N ALA A 192 -13.63 24.90 11.50
CA ALA A 192 -12.67 25.89 11.97
C ALA A 192 -11.58 26.20 10.93
N TYR A 193 -11.02 25.17 10.30
CA TYR A 193 -10.01 25.35 9.26
C TYR A 193 -10.56 25.99 7.99
N SER A 194 -11.86 25.84 7.73
CA SER A 194 -12.51 26.44 6.56
C SER A 194 -12.57 27.97 6.54
N ARG A 195 -12.15 28.63 7.62
CA ARG A 195 -11.96 30.09 7.76
C ARG A 195 -10.53 30.47 8.13
N SER A 196 -9.64 29.49 8.32
CA SER A 196 -8.25 29.73 8.68
C SER A 196 -7.46 30.17 7.46
N LEU A 197 -6.48 31.05 7.68
CA LEU A 197 -5.48 31.32 6.66
C LEU A 197 -4.58 30.08 6.51
N PRO A 198 -4.15 29.75 5.28
CA PRO A 198 -3.21 28.66 5.05
C PRO A 198 -1.99 28.75 5.97
N PHE A 199 -1.44 27.59 6.36
CA PHE A 199 -0.24 27.44 7.19
C PHE A 199 -0.36 27.86 8.68
N LEU A 200 -1.47 28.47 9.11
CA LEU A 200 -1.73 28.76 10.53
C LEU A 200 -2.57 27.66 11.19
N ILE A 201 -1.98 26.46 11.32
CA ILE A 201 -2.73 25.26 11.69
C ILE A 201 -2.99 25.09 13.20
N ASP A 202 -2.16 25.62 14.11
CA ASP A 202 -2.34 25.31 15.55
C ASP A 202 -3.56 25.98 16.18
N ARG A 203 -4.00 27.13 15.67
CA ARG A 203 -5.02 27.95 16.34
C ARG A 203 -6.34 27.20 16.54
N PRO A 204 -6.93 26.54 15.53
CA PRO A 204 -8.17 25.77 15.73
C PRO A 204 -8.05 24.62 16.73
N LEU A 205 -6.91 23.91 16.74
CA LEU A 205 -6.66 22.82 17.67
C LEU A 205 -6.53 23.35 19.10
N LYS A 206 -5.68 24.37 19.31
CA LYS A 206 -5.45 24.97 20.62
C LYS A 206 -6.72 25.52 21.25
N ALA A 207 -7.61 26.10 20.44
CA ALA A 207 -8.90 26.60 20.91
C ALA A 207 -9.86 25.50 21.39
N ARG A 208 -9.71 24.26 20.95
CA ARG A 208 -10.60 23.13 21.26
C ARG A 208 -10.03 22.16 22.30
N LEU A 209 -8.73 21.88 22.19
CA LEU A 209 -8.05 20.87 23.01
C LEU A 209 -6.99 21.47 23.95
N GLY A 210 -6.76 22.78 23.91
CA GLY A 210 -5.80 23.47 24.77
C GLY A 210 -4.31 23.23 24.43
N VAL A 211 -4.01 22.46 23.38
CA VAL A 211 -2.65 22.08 22.97
C VAL A 211 -2.40 22.39 21.49
N ASP A 212 -1.14 22.58 21.12
CA ASP A 212 -0.69 22.64 19.72
C ASP A 212 -0.33 21.26 19.17
N TYR A 213 -0.08 21.16 17.86
CA TYR A 213 0.22 19.88 17.24
C TYR A 213 1.56 19.28 17.66
N ALA A 214 2.57 20.10 17.95
CA ALA A 214 3.87 19.61 18.40
C ALA A 214 3.76 18.91 19.77
N THR A 215 3.05 19.54 20.72
CA THR A 215 2.76 18.96 22.04
C THR A 215 1.91 17.69 21.92
N LEU A 216 0.90 17.72 21.04
CA LEU A 216 0.05 16.56 20.79
C LEU A 216 0.84 15.39 20.21
N LEU A 217 1.71 15.64 19.23
CA LEU A 217 2.59 14.63 18.63
C LEU A 217 3.53 14.01 19.66
N SER A 218 4.11 14.82 20.56
CA SER A 218 4.91 14.30 21.66
C SER A 218 4.11 13.33 22.56
N SER A 219 2.86 13.69 22.90
CA SER A 219 1.98 12.79 23.68
C SER A 219 1.67 11.47 22.94
N VAL A 220 1.50 11.56 21.62
CA VAL A 220 1.30 10.38 20.76
C VAL A 220 2.52 9.48 20.82
N TYR A 221 3.73 10.04 20.74
CA TYR A 221 4.96 9.26 20.82
C TYR A 221 5.15 8.59 22.17
N ASP A 222 4.86 9.26 23.28
CA ASP A 222 4.90 8.64 24.61
C ASP A 222 4.03 7.36 24.66
N ARG A 223 2.82 7.43 24.10
CA ARG A 223 1.90 6.28 24.04
C ARG A 223 2.40 5.19 23.10
N VAL A 224 2.89 5.56 21.92
CA VAL A 224 3.40 4.61 20.91
C VAL A 224 4.62 3.88 21.45
N GLU A 225 5.57 4.59 22.07
CA GLU A 225 6.76 4.02 22.69
C GLU A 225 6.39 3.03 23.80
N LYS A 226 5.45 3.38 24.67
CA LYS A 226 4.96 2.48 25.72
C LYS A 226 4.40 1.18 25.13
N ARG A 227 3.46 1.28 24.19
CA ARG A 227 2.82 0.11 23.56
C ARG A 227 3.82 -0.72 22.78
N ALA A 228 4.70 -0.08 22.02
CA ALA A 228 5.73 -0.76 21.24
C ALA A 228 6.73 -1.48 22.15
N GLY A 229 7.12 -0.89 23.27
CA GLY A 229 8.00 -1.51 24.28
C GLY A 229 7.43 -2.84 24.79
N GLU A 230 6.17 -2.85 25.23
CA GLU A 230 5.46 -4.06 25.69
C GLU A 230 5.43 -5.16 24.59
N GLN A 231 5.20 -4.76 23.34
CA GLN A 231 5.20 -5.68 22.20
C GLN A 231 6.59 -6.23 21.89
N ILE A 232 7.62 -5.39 21.91
CA ILE A 232 9.01 -5.76 21.65
C ILE A 232 9.50 -6.75 22.71
N GLU A 233 9.20 -6.50 23.99
CA GLU A 233 9.51 -7.43 25.08
C GLU A 233 8.84 -8.79 24.88
N THR A 234 7.56 -8.80 24.52
CA THR A 234 6.81 -10.03 24.22
C THR A 234 7.47 -10.82 23.08
N ILE A 235 7.84 -10.15 22.00
CA ILE A 235 8.51 -10.76 20.83
C ILE A 235 9.88 -11.33 21.22
N ARG A 236 10.68 -10.59 21.99
CA ARG A 236 12.00 -11.03 22.45
C ARG A 236 11.91 -12.25 23.36
N ASN A 237 10.94 -12.26 24.27
CA ASN A 237 10.69 -13.37 25.19
C ASN A 237 10.21 -14.65 24.50
N ALA A 238 9.52 -14.53 23.35
CA ALA A 238 9.12 -15.68 22.54
C ALA A 238 10.29 -16.36 21.79
N GLY A 239 11.48 -15.76 21.84
CA GLY A 239 12.67 -16.22 21.13
C GLY A 239 12.87 -15.46 19.82
N THR A 240 13.98 -14.73 19.72
CA THR A 240 14.37 -14.07 18.47
C THR A 240 15.26 -15.00 17.65
N PRO A 241 14.88 -15.35 16.41
CA PRO A 241 15.75 -16.16 15.57
C PRO A 241 17.07 -15.44 15.31
N LYS A 242 18.17 -16.19 15.23
CA LYS A 242 19.45 -15.63 14.81
C LYS A 242 19.34 -15.26 13.33
N VAL A 243 19.18 -13.98 13.06
CA VAL A 243 19.09 -13.42 11.70
C VAL A 243 20.40 -12.78 11.31
N GLU A 244 20.74 -12.87 10.03
CA GLU A 244 21.84 -12.14 9.42
C GLU A 244 21.25 -11.21 8.35
N ARG A 245 21.49 -9.90 8.49
CA ARG A 245 20.90 -8.91 7.58
C ARG A 245 21.63 -8.96 6.24
N VAL A 246 20.89 -9.18 5.17
CA VAL A 246 21.40 -8.95 3.82
C VAL A 246 21.58 -7.46 3.61
N ALA A 247 22.73 -7.03 3.07
CA ALA A 247 22.99 -5.63 2.78
C ALA A 247 21.85 -5.04 1.94
N GLN A 248 21.33 -3.90 2.41
CA GLN A 248 20.17 -3.25 1.82
C GLN A 248 20.53 -2.63 0.46
N GLU A 249 19.67 -2.86 -0.52
CA GLU A 249 19.77 -2.27 -1.86
C GLU A 249 18.61 -1.30 -2.03
N GLY A 250 18.90 -0.03 -2.33
CA GLY A 250 17.87 1.01 -2.38
C GLY A 250 17.21 1.29 -1.02
N TYR A 251 16.00 1.84 -1.04
CA TYR A 251 15.24 2.22 0.17
C TYR A 251 14.21 1.17 0.59
N PHE A 252 13.75 0.36 -0.36
CA PHE A 252 12.78 -0.70 -0.13
C PHE A 252 13.28 -1.99 -0.76
N GLY A 253 13.05 -3.12 -0.08
CA GLY A 253 13.34 -4.46 -0.58
C GLY A 253 12.17 -5.39 -0.27
N GLN A 254 11.73 -6.17 -1.25
CA GLN A 254 10.61 -7.10 -1.12
C GLN A 254 10.77 -8.35 -2.01
N ALA A 255 9.89 -9.32 -1.79
CA ALA A 255 9.79 -10.56 -2.58
C ALA A 255 11.14 -11.30 -2.79
N PRO A 256 11.91 -11.60 -1.72
CA PRO A 256 13.14 -12.36 -1.85
C PRO A 256 12.85 -13.79 -2.33
N SER A 257 13.68 -14.28 -3.25
CA SER A 257 13.58 -15.61 -3.83
C SER A 257 14.97 -16.19 -4.06
N ILE A 258 15.26 -17.33 -3.42
CA ILE A 258 16.54 -18.03 -3.53
C ILE A 258 16.44 -19.06 -4.66
N SER A 259 17.48 -19.16 -5.49
CA SER A 259 17.55 -20.14 -6.57
C SER A 259 17.60 -21.58 -6.05
N PRO A 260 17.14 -22.59 -6.82
CA PRO A 260 17.15 -24.00 -6.42
C PRO A 260 18.53 -24.54 -6.01
N ASP A 261 19.60 -24.08 -6.65
CA ASP A 261 21.00 -24.40 -6.29
C ASP A 261 21.48 -23.70 -5.00
N GLY A 262 20.67 -22.84 -4.40
CA GLY A 262 20.98 -22.04 -3.24
C GLY A 262 21.99 -20.91 -3.50
N GLN A 263 22.56 -20.75 -4.68
CA GLN A 263 23.69 -19.83 -4.88
C GLN A 263 23.29 -18.39 -5.15
N LYS A 264 22.03 -18.14 -5.53
CA LYS A 264 21.57 -16.84 -5.99
C LYS A 264 20.35 -16.40 -5.21
N LEU A 265 20.29 -15.11 -4.90
CA LEU A 265 19.14 -14.44 -4.30
C LEU A 265 18.70 -13.35 -5.27
N ALA A 266 17.47 -13.47 -5.75
CA ALA A 266 16.79 -12.40 -6.48
C ALA A 266 15.75 -11.75 -5.57
N PHE A 267 15.66 -10.43 -5.59
CA PHE A 267 14.64 -9.69 -4.87
C PHE A 267 14.34 -8.37 -5.56
N VAL A 268 13.16 -7.82 -5.27
CA VAL A 268 12.75 -6.52 -5.82
C VAL A 268 13.26 -5.44 -4.88
N ALA A 269 13.92 -4.43 -5.45
CA ALA A 269 14.38 -3.26 -4.76
C ALA A 269 13.85 -1.98 -5.42
N ARG A 270 13.81 -0.89 -4.66
CA ARG A 270 13.44 0.43 -5.18
C ARG A 270 14.31 1.51 -4.58
N ALA A 271 14.79 2.40 -5.44
CA ALA A 271 15.54 3.59 -5.07
C ALA A 271 14.72 4.87 -5.37
N HIS A 272 15.19 6.02 -4.88
CA HIS A 272 14.51 7.30 -5.05
C HIS A 272 14.59 7.72 -6.51
N ASN A 273 13.44 8.08 -7.10
CA ASN A 273 13.29 8.42 -8.52
C ASN A 273 13.75 7.33 -9.50
N ILE A 274 13.86 6.08 -9.05
CA ILE A 274 14.13 4.92 -9.89
C ILE A 274 12.90 4.00 -9.81
N PRO A 275 12.41 3.44 -10.94
CA PRO A 275 11.38 2.41 -10.92
C PRO A 275 11.78 1.21 -10.05
N ASN A 276 10.86 0.28 -9.83
CA ASN A 276 11.21 -0.98 -9.17
C ASN A 276 12.25 -1.72 -10.03
N TYR A 277 13.19 -2.40 -9.39
CA TYR A 277 14.18 -3.20 -10.10
C TYR A 277 14.48 -4.52 -9.40
N ILE A 278 14.85 -5.53 -10.17
CA ILE A 278 15.30 -6.81 -9.63
C ILE A 278 16.80 -6.72 -9.36
N VAL A 279 17.20 -7.04 -8.14
CA VAL A 279 18.60 -7.24 -7.75
C VAL A 279 18.91 -8.72 -7.69
N LEU A 280 20.08 -9.10 -8.21
CA LEU A 280 20.66 -10.43 -8.08
C LEU A 280 21.92 -10.37 -7.21
N LYS A 281 21.94 -11.16 -6.13
CA LYS A 281 23.14 -11.45 -5.33
C LYS A 281 23.57 -12.89 -5.61
N ASN A 282 24.84 -13.11 -5.93
CA ASN A 282 25.39 -14.44 -6.19
C ASN A 282 26.52 -14.76 -5.21
N ARG A 283 26.29 -15.71 -4.29
CA ARG A 283 27.30 -16.15 -3.30
C ARG A 283 28.23 -17.25 -3.82
N GLY A 284 27.92 -17.85 -4.98
CA GLY A 284 28.68 -18.93 -5.62
C GLY A 284 28.71 -20.26 -4.88
N ASP A 285 28.42 -20.28 -3.58
CA ASP A 285 28.39 -21.45 -2.71
C ASP A 285 27.22 -21.29 -1.73
N GLU A 286 26.31 -22.27 -1.71
CA GLU A 286 25.11 -22.28 -0.87
C GLU A 286 25.40 -22.20 0.64
N LYS A 287 26.63 -22.53 1.06
CA LYS A 287 27.04 -22.52 2.46
C LYS A 287 27.47 -21.13 2.94
N LYS A 288 27.74 -20.19 2.02
CA LYS A 288 28.15 -18.82 2.37
C LYS A 288 26.94 -17.93 2.66
N SER A 289 27.13 -16.87 3.43
CA SER A 289 26.07 -15.88 3.66
C SER A 289 25.87 -14.98 2.44
N PHE A 290 24.65 -14.45 2.24
CA PHE A 290 24.37 -13.37 1.29
C PHE A 290 24.70 -11.97 1.85
N ALA A 291 25.02 -11.85 3.14
CA ALA A 291 25.14 -10.54 3.81
C ALA A 291 26.24 -9.65 3.23
N GLY A 292 27.38 -10.24 2.88
CA GLY A 292 28.52 -9.55 2.27
C GLY A 292 28.59 -9.67 0.75
N VAL A 293 27.49 -10.03 0.09
CA VAL A 293 27.44 -10.20 -1.37
C VAL A 293 26.87 -8.95 -2.00
N ASP A 294 27.61 -8.36 -2.94
CA ASP A 294 27.16 -7.20 -3.70
C ASP A 294 26.01 -7.58 -4.65
N GLY A 295 25.02 -6.69 -4.74
CA GLY A 295 23.89 -6.84 -5.63
C GLY A 295 24.16 -6.27 -7.02
N VAL A 296 23.68 -6.97 -8.06
CA VAL A 296 23.66 -6.47 -9.43
C VAL A 296 22.22 -6.17 -9.84
N LYS A 297 21.97 -4.97 -10.38
CA LYS A 297 20.66 -4.57 -10.91
C LYS A 297 20.43 -5.21 -12.28
N LEU A 298 19.32 -5.94 -12.46
CA LEU A 298 19.04 -6.68 -13.70
C LEU A 298 17.94 -6.09 -14.57
N ILE A 299 16.79 -5.75 -13.98
CA ILE A 299 15.56 -5.38 -14.70
C ILE A 299 14.99 -4.15 -14.00
N GLU A 300 14.58 -3.14 -14.77
CA GLU A 300 13.78 -2.02 -14.28
C GLU A 300 12.35 -2.16 -14.80
N SER A 301 11.37 -1.93 -13.93
CA SER A 301 9.95 -1.99 -14.26
C SER A 301 9.11 -1.10 -13.35
N SER A 302 7.91 -0.74 -13.78
CA SER A 302 6.95 0.04 -13.00
C SER A 302 6.60 -0.66 -11.69
N ASP A 303 6.28 -1.95 -11.72
CA ASP A 303 5.98 -2.71 -10.50
C ASP A 303 6.21 -4.21 -10.69
N ILE A 304 6.70 -4.87 -9.64
CA ILE A 304 7.05 -6.31 -9.63
C ILE A 304 6.66 -6.89 -8.27
N ASN A 305 5.81 -7.92 -8.27
CA ASN A 305 5.28 -8.49 -7.03
C ASN A 305 6.02 -9.76 -6.58
N ARG A 306 6.43 -10.62 -7.52
CA ARG A 306 7.04 -11.91 -7.17
C ARG A 306 8.00 -12.42 -8.23
N ILE A 307 8.95 -13.23 -7.77
CA ILE A 307 9.96 -13.93 -8.57
C ILE A 307 9.91 -15.42 -8.22
N THR A 308 9.85 -16.29 -9.24
CA THR A 308 9.96 -17.74 -9.10
C THR A 308 11.07 -18.27 -10.02
N TRP A 309 12.01 -19.01 -9.45
CA TRP A 309 13.15 -19.56 -10.19
C TRP A 309 12.77 -20.79 -11.02
N LEU A 310 13.47 -20.99 -12.13
CA LEU A 310 13.47 -22.27 -12.83
C LEU A 310 14.52 -23.23 -12.23
N PRO A 311 14.34 -24.57 -12.35
CA PRO A 311 15.20 -25.57 -11.72
C PRO A 311 16.69 -25.42 -12.00
N GLU A 312 17.03 -25.00 -13.21
CA GLU A 312 18.41 -24.81 -13.66
C GLU A 312 19.14 -23.62 -13.01
N SER A 313 18.45 -22.81 -12.21
CA SER A 313 19.04 -21.70 -11.44
C SER A 313 19.77 -20.63 -12.29
N ASN A 314 19.52 -20.60 -13.60
CA ASN A 314 20.01 -19.59 -14.54
C ASN A 314 18.89 -18.78 -15.20
N ALA A 315 17.63 -19.04 -14.82
CA ALA A 315 16.47 -18.31 -15.29
C ALA A 315 15.42 -18.21 -14.19
N PHE A 316 14.59 -17.17 -14.26
CA PHE A 316 13.43 -17.00 -13.38
C PHE A 316 12.26 -16.37 -14.13
N ILE A 317 11.06 -16.58 -13.60
CA ILE A 317 9.82 -15.94 -14.03
C ILE A 317 9.45 -14.89 -13.00
N TYR A 318 8.99 -13.74 -13.45
CA TYR A 318 8.50 -12.66 -12.61
C TYR A 318 7.26 -12.03 -13.24
N ASP A 319 6.44 -11.38 -12.43
CA ASP A 319 5.39 -10.52 -12.92
C ASP A 319 5.85 -9.07 -13.00
N SER A 320 5.29 -8.32 -13.94
CA SER A 320 5.64 -6.92 -14.12
C SER A 320 4.49 -6.14 -14.74
N VAL A 321 4.20 -4.96 -14.19
CA VAL A 321 3.27 -4.01 -14.79
C VAL A 321 3.93 -3.32 -15.97
N ASP A 322 3.28 -3.35 -17.14
CA ASP A 322 3.72 -2.68 -18.35
C ASP A 322 2.51 -2.09 -19.10
N SER A 323 2.80 -1.18 -20.02
CA SER A 323 1.84 -0.63 -20.96
C SER A 323 1.14 -1.73 -21.78
N PHE A 324 -0.19 -1.63 -21.82
CA PHE A 324 -1.06 -2.44 -22.65
C PHE A 324 -1.93 -1.54 -23.54
N GLY A 325 -1.74 -1.64 -24.85
CA GLY A 325 -2.36 -0.70 -25.79
C GLY A 325 -1.87 0.73 -25.55
N HIS A 326 -2.76 1.71 -25.64
CA HIS A 326 -2.43 3.13 -25.52
C HIS A 326 -2.73 3.74 -24.14
N TYR A 327 -3.63 3.12 -23.37
CA TYR A 327 -4.22 3.74 -22.17
C TYR A 327 -4.24 2.84 -20.94
N TYR A 328 -3.78 1.59 -21.05
CA TYR A 328 -3.85 0.61 -19.96
C TYR A 328 -2.46 0.26 -19.45
N SER A 329 -2.39 -0.08 -18.17
CA SER A 329 -1.18 -0.58 -17.51
C SER A 329 -1.51 -1.88 -16.79
N TYR A 330 -1.15 -3.01 -17.39
CA TYR A 330 -1.49 -4.33 -16.88
C TYR A 330 -0.26 -5.13 -16.50
N SER A 331 -0.43 -6.01 -15.52
CA SER A 331 0.60 -6.96 -15.12
C SER A 331 0.62 -8.14 -16.09
N ASP A 332 1.82 -8.56 -16.49
CA ASP A 332 2.03 -9.75 -17.29
C ASP A 332 3.22 -10.55 -16.75
N LEU A 333 3.31 -11.83 -17.13
CA LEU A 333 4.43 -12.68 -16.79
C LEU A 333 5.57 -12.51 -17.77
N TYR A 334 6.79 -12.51 -17.25
CA TYR A 334 8.03 -12.39 -18.00
C TYR A 334 9.01 -13.46 -17.54
N ARG A 335 9.82 -13.94 -18.47
CA ARG A 335 10.98 -14.79 -18.21
C ARG A 335 12.25 -13.96 -18.31
N CYS A 336 13.15 -14.13 -17.37
CA CYS A 336 14.52 -13.65 -17.41
C CYS A 336 15.46 -14.84 -17.58
N ASP A 337 16.24 -14.86 -18.67
CA ASP A 337 17.35 -15.78 -18.84
C ASP A 337 18.67 -15.05 -18.49
N LEU A 338 19.37 -15.53 -17.47
CA LEU A 338 20.62 -14.93 -17.01
C LEU A 338 21.77 -15.30 -17.93
N LYS A 339 22.55 -14.30 -18.32
CA LYS A 339 23.79 -14.45 -19.05
C LYS A 339 24.94 -13.96 -18.20
N PHE A 340 25.91 -14.85 -18.01
CA PHE A 340 27.16 -14.55 -17.33
C PHE A 340 28.25 -14.50 -18.38
N GLU A 341 28.74 -13.30 -18.69
CA GLU A 341 29.91 -13.10 -19.55
C GLU A 341 31.14 -12.90 -18.66
N LYS A 342 32.29 -13.38 -19.13
CA LYS A 342 33.52 -13.28 -18.34
C LYS A 342 33.89 -11.80 -18.21
N ASP A 343 34.18 -11.38 -16.98
CA ASP A 343 34.57 -9.99 -16.64
C ASP A 343 33.45 -8.93 -16.84
N GLU A 344 32.19 -9.35 -16.99
CA GLU A 344 31.03 -8.44 -17.08
C GLU A 344 29.98 -8.74 -15.99
N GLU A 345 29.18 -7.72 -15.64
CA GLU A 345 28.01 -7.91 -14.79
C GLU A 345 26.98 -8.83 -15.47
N PRO A 346 26.29 -9.71 -14.70
CA PRO A 346 25.28 -10.58 -15.26
C PRO A 346 24.16 -9.76 -15.91
N LYS A 347 23.75 -10.16 -17.11
CA LYS A 347 22.66 -9.54 -17.84
C LYS A 347 21.45 -10.45 -17.88
N CYS A 348 20.26 -9.84 -17.89
CA CYS A 348 19.01 -10.55 -18.07
C CYS A 348 18.51 -10.39 -19.51
N LYS A 349 18.33 -11.50 -20.24
CA LYS A 349 17.55 -11.50 -21.47
C LYS A 349 16.08 -11.72 -21.13
N THR A 350 15.25 -10.70 -21.31
CA THR A 350 13.83 -10.75 -20.98
C THR A 350 12.98 -11.25 -22.15
N LYS A 351 11.95 -12.06 -21.84
CA LYS A 351 10.91 -12.50 -22.78
C LYS A 351 9.55 -12.40 -22.09
N ARG A 352 8.61 -11.68 -22.69
CA ARG A 352 7.22 -11.63 -22.22
C ARG A 352 6.52 -12.97 -22.52
N LEU A 353 5.82 -13.53 -21.53
CA LEU A 353 5.11 -14.82 -21.61
C LEU A 353 3.59 -14.62 -21.80
N THR A 354 3.00 -13.60 -21.18
CA THR A 354 1.57 -13.29 -21.31
C THR A 354 1.37 -11.87 -21.86
N ARG A 355 0.19 -11.55 -22.37
CA ARG A 355 -0.11 -10.20 -22.87
C ARG A 355 -1.52 -9.77 -22.50
N GLY A 356 -1.63 -8.73 -21.68
CA GLY A 356 -2.90 -8.22 -21.17
C GLY A 356 -3.64 -9.24 -20.31
N LEU A 357 -2.92 -10.23 -19.76
CA LEU A 357 -3.56 -11.27 -18.96
C LEU A 357 -3.80 -10.80 -17.53
N ARG A 358 -3.19 -9.68 -17.11
CA ARG A 358 -3.29 -9.14 -15.74
C ARG A 358 -2.78 -10.16 -14.72
N ALA A 359 -1.68 -10.82 -15.08
CA ALA A 359 -1.11 -11.98 -14.40
C ALA A 359 0.01 -11.56 -13.45
N ARG A 360 -0.14 -11.87 -12.16
CA ARG A 360 0.79 -11.51 -11.09
C ARG A 360 1.06 -12.66 -10.11
N GLU A 361 2.08 -12.51 -9.27
CA GLU A 361 2.42 -13.45 -8.20
C GLU A 361 2.70 -14.91 -8.70
N PRO A 362 3.51 -15.13 -9.76
CA PRO A 362 3.74 -16.45 -10.34
C PRO A 362 4.39 -17.43 -9.35
N SER A 363 4.04 -18.70 -9.50
CA SER A 363 4.68 -19.85 -8.87
C SER A 363 4.84 -20.96 -9.89
N LEU A 364 6.04 -21.54 -9.96
CA LEU A 364 6.37 -22.62 -10.89
C LEU A 364 6.11 -23.98 -10.24
N SER A 365 5.55 -24.93 -11.00
CA SER A 365 5.38 -26.32 -10.56
C SER A 365 6.73 -27.01 -10.38
N ALA A 366 6.78 -28.03 -9.52
CA ALA A 366 8.02 -28.76 -9.23
C ALA A 366 8.64 -29.44 -10.47
N ASP A 367 7.82 -29.78 -11.48
CA ASP A 367 8.26 -30.35 -12.76
C ASP A 367 8.59 -29.29 -13.83
N ALA A 368 8.49 -27.99 -13.48
CA ALA A 368 8.75 -26.83 -14.33
C ALA A 368 7.92 -26.75 -15.62
N LYS A 369 6.75 -27.40 -15.67
CA LYS A 369 5.87 -27.38 -16.85
C LYS A 369 4.73 -26.37 -16.74
N THR A 370 4.32 -26.03 -15.52
CA THR A 370 3.11 -25.26 -15.24
C THR A 370 3.46 -24.07 -14.37
N ILE A 371 2.83 -22.92 -14.66
CA ILE A 371 2.87 -21.74 -13.80
C ILE A 371 1.47 -21.56 -13.23
N ALA A 372 1.35 -21.44 -11.90
CA ALA A 372 0.16 -20.94 -11.24
C ALA A 372 0.39 -19.46 -10.93
N PHE A 373 -0.62 -18.64 -11.16
CA PHE A 373 -0.53 -17.20 -10.93
C PHE A 373 -1.90 -16.62 -10.58
N ILE A 374 -1.87 -15.42 -10.03
CA ILE A 374 -3.07 -14.65 -9.73
C ILE A 374 -3.41 -13.80 -10.95
N GLN A 375 -4.66 -13.90 -11.40
CA GLN A 375 -5.19 -13.00 -12.41
C GLN A 375 -6.06 -11.93 -11.76
N ASN A 376 -5.75 -10.66 -12.00
CA ASN A 376 -6.62 -9.55 -11.63
C ASN A 376 -7.85 -9.50 -12.54
N THR A 377 -8.98 -9.18 -11.93
CA THR A 377 -10.24 -8.85 -12.61
C THR A 377 -10.88 -7.66 -11.87
N PRO A 378 -11.82 -6.92 -12.48
CA PRO A 378 -12.47 -5.80 -11.82
C PRO A 378 -13.11 -6.21 -10.48
N GLY A 379 -12.52 -5.75 -9.38
CA GLY A 379 -12.99 -5.98 -8.01
C GLY A 379 -12.77 -7.38 -7.47
N SER A 380 -11.93 -8.22 -8.09
CA SER A 380 -11.65 -9.59 -7.66
C SER A 380 -10.31 -10.11 -8.19
N THR A 381 -9.73 -11.10 -7.52
CA THR A 381 -8.59 -11.85 -8.05
C THR A 381 -8.96 -13.33 -8.16
N ARG A 382 -8.35 -14.06 -9.09
CA ARG A 382 -8.64 -15.49 -9.31
C ARG A 382 -7.37 -16.29 -9.55
N LEU A 383 -7.41 -17.58 -9.24
CA LEU A 383 -6.28 -18.48 -9.44
C LEU A 383 -6.35 -19.09 -10.84
N VAL A 384 -5.26 -18.98 -11.57
CA VAL A 384 -5.14 -19.43 -12.96
C VAL A 384 -3.83 -20.19 -13.12
N SER A 385 -3.80 -21.13 -14.05
CA SER A 385 -2.56 -21.77 -14.51
C SER A 385 -2.33 -21.60 -16.00
N SER A 386 -1.06 -21.72 -16.41
CA SER A 386 -0.64 -21.81 -17.80
C SER A 386 0.51 -22.80 -17.93
N ARG A 387 0.85 -23.17 -19.17
CA ARG A 387 2.17 -23.75 -19.46
C ARG A 387 3.27 -22.72 -19.15
N VAL A 388 4.50 -23.21 -18.97
CA VAL A 388 5.68 -22.38 -18.68
C VAL A 388 5.99 -21.32 -19.75
N ASP A 389 5.49 -21.51 -20.97
CA ASP A 389 5.60 -20.54 -22.07
C ASP A 389 4.51 -19.46 -22.06
N GLY A 390 3.60 -19.49 -21.07
CA GLY A 390 2.45 -18.58 -20.95
C GLY A 390 1.21 -19.02 -21.74
N SER A 391 1.26 -20.13 -22.47
CA SER A 391 0.15 -20.65 -23.26
C SER A 391 -0.81 -21.53 -22.44
N SER A 392 -1.93 -21.93 -23.06
CA SER A 392 -2.87 -22.91 -22.48
C SER A 392 -3.43 -22.49 -21.10
N VAL A 393 -3.83 -21.22 -21.00
CA VAL A 393 -4.35 -20.62 -19.77
C VAL A 393 -5.64 -21.34 -19.32
N ARG A 394 -5.72 -21.72 -18.03
CA ARG A 394 -6.86 -22.42 -17.41
C ARG A 394 -7.22 -21.81 -16.07
N LEU A 395 -8.50 -21.54 -15.86
CA LEU A 395 -9.02 -21.13 -14.55
C LEU A 395 -8.97 -22.32 -13.59
N LEU A 396 -8.36 -22.12 -12.42
CA LEU A 396 -8.32 -23.12 -11.36
C LEU A 396 -9.35 -22.82 -10.26
N TYR A 397 -9.48 -21.55 -9.88
CA TYR A 397 -10.41 -21.13 -8.82
C TYR A 397 -10.88 -19.69 -9.03
N GLN A 398 -12.20 -19.47 -8.93
CA GLN A 398 -12.83 -18.16 -9.02
C GLN A 398 -13.56 -17.88 -7.70
N PRO A 399 -13.07 -16.94 -6.88
CA PRO A 399 -13.77 -16.56 -5.66
C PRO A 399 -14.92 -15.57 -5.97
N PRO A 400 -15.80 -15.29 -4.99
CA PRO A 400 -16.75 -14.19 -5.07
C PRO A 400 -16.05 -12.82 -5.26
N ILE A 401 -16.80 -11.83 -5.75
CA ILE A 401 -16.31 -10.45 -5.84
C ILE A 401 -15.87 -9.92 -4.47
N GLN A 402 -14.87 -9.05 -4.43
CA GLN A 402 -14.21 -8.52 -3.22
C GLN A 402 -13.54 -9.58 -2.32
N THR A 403 -13.39 -10.81 -2.80
CA THR A 403 -12.53 -11.81 -2.17
C THR A 403 -11.19 -11.82 -2.89
N ARG A 404 -10.10 -11.67 -2.13
CA ARG A 404 -8.73 -11.71 -2.64
C ARG A 404 -8.18 -13.12 -2.52
N VAL A 405 -7.78 -13.69 -3.64
CA VAL A 405 -6.85 -14.82 -3.75
C VAL A 405 -5.44 -14.28 -4.00
N SER A 406 -4.45 -14.76 -3.24
CA SER A 406 -3.06 -14.30 -3.29
C SER A 406 -2.04 -15.39 -2.96
N GLN A 407 -0.78 -15.15 -3.29
CA GLN A 407 0.38 -15.99 -2.93
C GLN A 407 0.25 -17.49 -3.30
N PRO A 408 -0.11 -17.84 -4.55
CA PRO A 408 -0.25 -19.24 -4.95
C PRO A 408 1.10 -19.93 -4.90
N THR A 409 1.20 -21.13 -4.34
CA THR A 409 2.47 -21.85 -4.20
C THR A 409 2.22 -23.31 -4.49
N PHE A 410 2.93 -23.88 -5.47
CA PHE A 410 2.89 -25.32 -5.69
C PHE A 410 3.50 -26.06 -4.49
N LEU A 411 2.78 -27.07 -4.00
CA LEU A 411 3.29 -28.04 -3.03
C LEU A 411 3.77 -29.32 -3.73
N SER A 412 3.15 -29.63 -4.87
CA SER A 412 3.48 -30.74 -5.76
C SER A 412 3.17 -30.32 -7.21
N PRO A 413 3.44 -31.14 -8.24
CA PRO A 413 3.08 -30.78 -9.62
C PRO A 413 1.57 -30.53 -9.85
N GLU A 414 0.71 -31.01 -8.95
CA GLU A 414 -0.76 -30.96 -9.11
C GLU A 414 -1.47 -30.15 -8.01
N GLU A 415 -0.80 -29.84 -6.89
CA GLU A 415 -1.41 -29.16 -5.74
C GLU A 415 -0.87 -27.74 -5.57
N VAL A 416 -1.76 -26.76 -5.44
CA VAL A 416 -1.43 -25.34 -5.28
C VAL A 416 -2.08 -24.80 -4.01
N VAL A 417 -1.28 -24.45 -3.00
CA VAL A 417 -1.77 -23.74 -1.83
C VAL A 417 -1.85 -22.23 -2.10
N PHE A 418 -2.89 -21.55 -1.63
CA PHE A 418 -3.03 -20.09 -1.76
C PHE A 418 -3.77 -19.48 -0.56
N SER A 419 -3.65 -18.16 -0.38
CA SER A 419 -4.42 -17.42 0.62
C SER A 419 -5.72 -16.89 0.01
N GLU A 420 -6.83 -17.06 0.73
CA GLU A 420 -8.14 -16.47 0.43
C GLU A 420 -8.55 -15.51 1.56
N ARG A 421 -8.58 -14.21 1.27
CA ARG A 421 -9.12 -13.17 2.14
C ARG A 421 -10.53 -12.77 1.70
N ARG A 422 -11.49 -12.93 2.61
CA ARG A 422 -12.92 -12.65 2.37
C ARG A 422 -13.27 -11.20 2.73
N GLY A 423 -14.43 -10.72 2.27
CA GLY A 423 -14.95 -9.37 2.55
C GLY A 423 -15.32 -9.09 4.01
N ASP A 424 -15.16 -10.08 4.90
CA ASP A 424 -15.24 -9.90 6.36
C ASP A 424 -13.85 -9.87 7.03
N GLY A 425 -12.79 -9.76 6.22
CA GLY A 425 -11.38 -9.71 6.61
C GLY A 425 -10.79 -11.02 7.15
N ARG A 426 -11.54 -12.14 7.14
CA ARG A 426 -10.97 -13.46 7.44
C ARG A 426 -10.07 -13.92 6.30
N GLU A 427 -8.89 -14.41 6.64
CA GLU A 427 -7.90 -14.91 5.71
C GLU A 427 -7.60 -16.38 6.01
N LEU A 428 -7.72 -17.24 5.01
CA LEU A 428 -7.63 -18.69 5.12
C LEU A 428 -6.70 -19.25 4.07
N LEU A 429 -5.89 -20.26 4.44
CA LEU A 429 -5.18 -21.07 3.46
C LEU A 429 -6.15 -22.05 2.78
N LYS A 430 -6.01 -22.17 1.46
CA LYS A 430 -6.77 -23.05 0.57
C LYS A 430 -5.80 -23.92 -0.23
N LEU A 431 -6.22 -25.13 -0.56
CA LEU A 431 -5.50 -26.09 -1.38
C LEU A 431 -6.23 -26.28 -2.72
#